data_AF-A0A800G0E2-F1
#
_entry.id   AF-A0A800G0E2-F1
#
_cell.length_a   1.000
_cell.length_b   1.000
_cell.length_c   1.000
_cell.angle_alpha   90.00
_cell.angle_beta   90.00
_cell.angle_gamma   90.00
#
_symmetry.space_group_name_H-M   'P 1'
#
loop_
_entity.id
_entity.type
_entity.pdbx_description
1 polymer ?
#
loop_
_entity_poly.entity_id
_entity_poly.type
_entity_poly.pdbx_seq_one_letter_code
_entity_poly.pdbx_strand_id
1 'polypeptide(L)'
;MFHKSVYGNVLSFWMIVGCVVPRISMAQSPQITYFPETVVTQEEGRDLITIEEQTKAVLDRLGHDLSVKGLGYRDVVVSNVFLKDTRDFQAMNAIYRTYFDIDAPTRATVQVDLLDPKALIQISAVAAAGPKKIIIPANLKSPELPYSWGISVGNTLFISGATSRSPETYQPVPGDVGTQTRRVLGNIGLILDEAGMDFSDLVSCKVFLDDTRDFQAMNAAYIEFMPVDDP
;
A
#
# COMPACT_ATOMS: atom_id res chain seq x y z
N MET A 1 10.59 9.34 21.03
CA MET A 1 9.96 8.70 22.20
C MET A 1 8.89 7.81 21.62
N PHE A 2 9.22 6.55 21.33
CA PHE A 2 8.31 5.62 20.65
C PHE A 2 7.83 4.62 21.70
N HIS A 3 6.51 4.60 21.94
CA HIS A 3 5.87 3.69 22.87
C HIS A 3 5.42 2.46 22.08
N LYS A 4 5.74 1.28 22.60
CA LYS A 4 5.42 -0.02 22.02
C LYS A 4 3.94 -0.30 22.28
N SER A 5 3.12 -0.44 21.24
CA SER A 5 1.74 -0.90 21.39
C SER A 5 1.74 -2.37 21.83
N VAL A 6 0.95 -2.67 22.86
CA VAL A 6 0.82 -3.99 23.49
C VAL A 6 -0.61 -4.45 23.21
N TYR A 7 -0.72 -5.51 22.40
CA TYR A 7 -1.93 -6.23 21.95
C TYR A 7 -2.82 -5.55 20.90
N GLY A 8 -2.79 -6.11 19.69
CA GLY A 8 -3.81 -5.93 18.66
C GLY A 8 -3.64 -6.97 17.57
N ASN A 9 -4.23 -8.15 17.74
CA ASN A 9 -4.34 -9.13 16.65
C ASN A 9 -5.29 -8.55 15.59
N VAL A 10 -4.75 -8.11 14.44
CA VAL A 10 -5.58 -7.75 13.28
C VAL A 10 -5.79 -9.02 12.45
N LEU A 11 -6.91 -9.71 12.66
CA LEU A 11 -7.44 -10.63 11.65
C LEU A 11 -8.09 -9.78 10.53
N SER A 12 -7.69 -10.00 9.28
CA SER A 12 -8.42 -9.49 8.11
C SER A 12 -8.96 -10.68 7.31
N PHE A 13 -10.27 -10.67 7.01
CA PHE A 13 -10.97 -11.60 6.14
C PHE A 13 -11.52 -10.79 4.95
N TRP A 14 -11.39 -11.32 3.72
CA TRP A 14 -11.71 -10.60 2.48
C TRP A 14 -13.00 -11.12 1.83
N MET A 15 -13.86 -10.20 1.39
CA MET A 15 -14.91 -10.44 0.39
C MET A 15 -14.96 -9.22 -0.54
N ILE A 16 -14.67 -9.40 -1.83
CA ILE A 16 -14.88 -8.35 -2.85
C ILE A 16 -16.28 -8.58 -3.43
N VAL A 17 -17.21 -7.64 -3.20
CA VAL A 17 -18.54 -7.66 -3.82
C VAL A 17 -18.55 -6.61 -4.93
N GLY A 18 -18.76 -7.04 -6.18
CA GLY A 18 -18.86 -6.15 -7.33
C GLY A 18 -20.22 -5.45 -7.40
N CYS A 19 -20.21 -4.13 -7.61
CA CYS A 19 -21.41 -3.34 -7.90
C CYS A 19 -21.63 -3.24 -9.42
N VAL A 20 -22.87 -3.40 -9.87
CA VAL A 20 -23.30 -3.26 -11.26
C VAL A 20 -23.81 -1.84 -11.47
N VAL A 21 -23.18 -1.07 -12.37
CA VAL A 21 -23.66 0.26 -12.82
C VAL A 21 -23.67 0.30 -14.37
N PRO A 22 -24.67 0.90 -15.04
CA PRO A 22 -24.91 0.66 -16.46
C PRO A 22 -24.12 1.58 -17.41
N ARG A 23 -23.46 0.94 -18.39
CA ARG A 23 -23.03 1.41 -19.73
C ARG A 23 -22.52 2.86 -19.87
N ILE A 24 -21.21 3.04 -19.73
CA ILE A 24 -20.38 3.95 -20.55
C ILE A 24 -19.06 3.23 -20.88
N SER A 25 -18.70 3.14 -22.17
CA SER A 25 -17.45 2.61 -22.76
C SER A 25 -16.95 1.22 -22.28
N MET A 26 -16.92 0.23 -23.18
CA MET A 26 -16.33 -1.10 -22.92
C MET A 26 -14.78 -1.06 -22.85
N ALA A 27 -14.21 -0.25 -21.97
CA ALA A 27 -12.89 -0.60 -21.43
C ALA A 27 -13.12 -1.81 -20.52
N GLN A 28 -12.61 -2.98 -20.90
CA GLN A 28 -12.66 -4.16 -20.03
C GLN A 28 -12.02 -3.78 -18.69
N SER A 29 -12.73 -4.02 -17.57
CA SER A 29 -12.13 -3.88 -16.25
C SER A 29 -10.84 -4.70 -16.23
N PRO A 30 -9.71 -4.14 -15.75
CA PRO A 30 -8.47 -4.88 -15.74
C PRO A 30 -8.67 -6.18 -14.97
N GLN A 31 -8.02 -7.25 -15.42
CA GLN A 31 -8.00 -8.49 -14.67
C GLN A 31 -7.13 -8.28 -13.42
N ILE A 32 -7.78 -7.84 -12.34
CA ILE A 32 -7.15 -7.61 -11.04
C ILE A 32 -7.00 -8.96 -10.35
N THR A 33 -5.77 -9.29 -9.97
CA THR A 33 -5.41 -10.51 -9.25
C THR A 33 -4.81 -10.15 -7.91
N TYR A 34 -5.40 -10.66 -6.83
CA TYR A 34 -4.86 -10.52 -5.49
C TYR A 34 -3.92 -11.70 -5.17
N PHE A 35 -2.79 -11.37 -4.55
CA PHE A 35 -1.84 -12.30 -3.99
C PHE A 35 -1.82 -12.10 -2.48
N PRO A 36 -2.18 -13.14 -1.70
CA PRO A 36 -2.30 -13.03 -0.26
C PRO A 36 -0.96 -12.73 0.40
N GLU A 37 -1.04 -12.29 1.65
CA GLU A 37 0.13 -12.02 2.46
C GLU A 37 1.03 -13.26 2.57
N THR A 38 2.25 -13.12 2.07
CA THR A 38 3.25 -14.19 2.04
C THR A 38 4.32 -13.92 3.09
N VAL A 39 4.65 -14.98 3.84
CA VAL A 39 5.75 -15.04 4.80
C VAL A 39 6.61 -16.25 4.43
N VAL A 40 7.93 -16.06 4.43
CA VAL A 40 8.89 -17.15 4.26
C VAL A 40 9.96 -17.02 5.33
N THR A 41 9.98 -17.95 6.28
CA THR A 41 10.93 -17.97 7.40
C THR A 41 11.95 -19.10 7.28
N GLN A 42 11.79 -19.99 6.31
CA GLN A 42 12.69 -21.10 6.03
C GLN A 42 12.80 -21.35 4.53
N GLU A 43 13.98 -21.79 4.09
CA GLU A 43 14.24 -22.20 2.71
C GLU A 43 15.26 -23.35 2.70
N GLU A 44 14.99 -24.41 1.94
CA GLU A 44 15.87 -25.59 1.84
C GLU A 44 16.28 -26.19 3.20
N GLY A 45 15.39 -26.10 4.20
CA GLY A 45 15.64 -26.61 5.54
C GLY A 45 16.49 -25.72 6.44
N ARG A 46 16.89 -24.52 6.00
CA ARG A 46 17.55 -23.50 6.85
C ARG A 46 16.56 -22.42 7.29
N ASP A 47 16.73 -21.93 8.51
CA ASP A 47 16.04 -20.72 8.98
C ASP A 47 16.61 -19.49 8.27
N LEU A 48 15.71 -18.62 7.78
CA LEU A 48 16.05 -17.29 7.25
C LEU A 48 16.02 -16.30 8.40
N ILE A 49 17.17 -15.72 8.75
CA ILE A 49 17.33 -14.95 9.99
C ILE A 49 17.52 -13.45 9.75
N THR A 50 17.84 -13.04 8.53
CA THR A 50 17.95 -11.61 8.18
C THR A 50 16.76 -11.10 7.39
N ILE A 51 16.53 -9.79 7.45
CA ILE A 51 15.49 -9.15 6.65
C ILE A 51 15.75 -9.31 5.15
N GLU A 52 17.01 -9.25 4.72
CA GLU A 52 17.38 -9.41 3.31
C GLU A 52 17.01 -10.80 2.80
N GLU A 53 17.32 -11.85 3.57
CA GLU A 53 16.98 -13.23 3.25
C GLU A 53 15.46 -13.42 3.13
N GLN A 54 14.70 -12.97 4.15
CA GLN A 54 13.25 -13.12 4.13
C GLN A 54 12.59 -12.25 3.05
N THR A 55 13.08 -11.03 2.80
CA THR A 55 12.57 -10.16 1.73
C THR A 55 12.76 -10.82 0.38
N LYS A 56 13.96 -11.35 0.11
CA LYS A 56 14.26 -12.07 -1.13
C LYS A 56 13.35 -13.27 -1.30
N ALA A 57 13.24 -14.12 -0.28
CA ALA A 57 12.44 -15.35 -0.34
C ALA A 57 10.94 -15.07 -0.54
N VAL A 58 10.39 -14.04 0.13
CA VAL A 58 9.00 -13.60 -0.08
C VAL A 58 8.79 -13.07 -1.50
N LEU A 59 9.71 -12.26 -2.02
CA LEU A 59 9.60 -11.73 -3.38
C LEU A 59 9.79 -12.81 -4.46
N ASP A 60 10.68 -13.77 -4.26
CA ASP A 60 10.83 -14.94 -5.15
C ASP A 60 9.56 -15.78 -5.18
N ARG A 61 8.95 -16.01 -4.01
CA ARG A 61 7.66 -16.71 -3.92
C ARG A 61 6.56 -15.96 -4.67
N LEU A 62 6.49 -14.64 -4.50
CA LEU A 62 5.56 -13.80 -5.27
C LEU A 62 5.80 -13.93 -6.78
N GLY A 63 7.06 -13.94 -7.23
CA GLY A 63 7.43 -14.10 -8.63
C GLY A 63 6.97 -15.44 -9.21
N HIS A 64 7.17 -16.53 -8.47
CA HIS A 64 6.62 -17.83 -8.83
C HIS A 64 5.09 -17.77 -8.96
N ASP A 65 4.39 -17.24 -7.96
CA ASP A 65 2.93 -17.21 -7.95
C ASP A 65 2.34 -16.31 -9.06
N LEU A 66 3.03 -15.20 -9.38
CA LEU A 66 2.73 -14.37 -10.56
C LEU A 66 2.87 -15.17 -11.84
N SER A 67 3.99 -15.90 -12.01
CA SER A 67 4.28 -16.66 -13.23
C SER A 67 3.26 -17.77 -13.50
N VAL A 68 2.75 -18.42 -12.44
CA VAL A 68 1.67 -19.42 -12.53
C VAL A 68 0.39 -18.84 -13.16
N LYS A 69 0.19 -17.52 -13.02
CA LYS A 69 -0.95 -16.78 -13.59
C LYS A 69 -0.63 -16.05 -14.89
N GLY A 70 0.56 -16.25 -15.46
CA GLY A 70 1.00 -15.56 -16.68
C GLY A 70 1.33 -14.07 -16.46
N LEU A 71 1.61 -13.67 -15.23
CA LEU A 71 1.97 -12.31 -14.83
C LEU A 71 3.45 -12.24 -14.42
N GLY A 72 4.00 -11.03 -14.35
CA GLY A 72 5.33 -10.76 -13.80
C GLY A 72 5.34 -9.56 -12.86
N TYR A 73 6.50 -9.23 -12.29
CA TYR A 73 6.64 -8.09 -11.36
C TYR A 73 6.18 -6.76 -11.95
N ARG A 74 6.31 -6.58 -13.28
CA ARG A 74 5.81 -5.41 -14.01
C ARG A 74 4.30 -5.21 -13.86
N ASP A 75 3.54 -6.29 -13.64
CA ASP A 75 2.08 -6.25 -13.56
C ASP A 75 1.62 -5.96 -12.12
N VAL A 76 2.53 -5.97 -11.14
CA VAL A 76 2.22 -5.60 -9.75
C VAL A 76 1.95 -4.11 -9.69
N VAL A 77 0.78 -3.76 -9.17
CA VAL A 77 0.29 -2.38 -9.05
C VAL A 77 0.19 -1.92 -7.61
N VAL A 78 0.00 -2.84 -6.65
CA VAL A 78 0.01 -2.55 -5.20
C VAL A 78 0.93 -3.54 -4.50
N SER A 79 1.73 -3.05 -3.55
CA SER A 79 2.49 -3.87 -2.62
C SER A 79 2.27 -3.35 -1.20
N ASN A 80 1.72 -4.19 -0.33
CA ASN A 80 1.62 -3.90 1.10
C ASN A 80 2.75 -4.63 1.81
N VAL A 81 3.67 -3.87 2.40
CA VAL A 81 4.84 -4.38 3.11
C VAL A 81 4.64 -4.19 4.61
N PHE A 82 4.59 -5.28 5.34
CA PHE A 82 4.47 -5.32 6.78
C PHE A 82 5.81 -5.71 7.38
N LEU A 83 6.43 -4.80 8.10
CA LEU A 83 7.72 -5.02 8.78
C LEU A 83 7.49 -5.26 10.26
N LYS A 84 8.24 -6.18 10.85
CA LYS A 84 8.28 -6.34 12.31
C LYS A 84 8.98 -5.17 12.99
N ASP A 85 9.99 -4.60 12.34
CA ASP A 85 10.80 -3.51 12.86
C ASP A 85 11.13 -2.49 11.77
N THR A 86 10.98 -1.20 12.06
CA THR A 86 11.30 -0.11 11.10
C THR A 86 12.79 0.06 10.84
N ARG A 87 13.66 -0.46 11.72
CA ARG A 87 15.13 -0.47 11.50
C ARG A 87 15.53 -1.27 10.26
N ASP A 88 14.71 -2.24 9.87
CA ASP A 88 14.93 -3.09 8.71
C ASP A 88 14.57 -2.43 7.37
N PHE A 89 13.97 -1.23 7.41
CA PHE A 89 13.43 -0.57 6.21
C PHE A 89 14.46 -0.36 5.10
N GLN A 90 15.68 0.06 5.46
CA GLN A 90 16.73 0.32 4.45
C GLN A 90 17.26 -0.97 3.83
N ALA A 91 17.50 -1.99 4.65
CA ALA A 91 17.95 -3.30 4.19
C ALA A 91 16.90 -3.99 3.31
N MET A 92 15.62 -3.94 3.70
CA MET A 92 14.51 -4.41 2.87
C MET A 92 14.45 -3.67 1.52
N ASN A 93 14.56 -2.34 1.52
CA ASN A 93 14.51 -1.56 0.27
C ASN A 93 15.66 -1.89 -0.68
N ALA A 94 16.83 -2.24 -0.16
CA ALA A 94 17.99 -2.62 -0.99
C ALA A 94 17.67 -3.88 -1.81
N ILE A 95 16.97 -4.86 -1.22
CA ILE A 95 16.51 -6.06 -1.93
C ILE A 95 15.29 -5.74 -2.80
N TYR A 96 14.29 -5.03 -2.27
CA TYR A 96 13.05 -4.72 -2.99
C TYR A 96 13.29 -4.06 -4.36
N ARG A 97 14.27 -3.15 -4.44
CA ARG A 97 14.67 -2.46 -5.68
C ARG A 97 15.22 -3.38 -6.77
N THR A 98 15.71 -4.58 -6.43
CA THR A 98 16.19 -5.53 -7.44
C THR A 98 15.04 -6.23 -8.16
N TYR A 99 13.82 -6.15 -7.62
CA TYR A 99 12.61 -6.72 -8.21
C TYR A 99 11.72 -5.64 -8.85
N PHE A 100 11.79 -4.42 -8.33
CA PHE A 100 11.00 -3.27 -8.78
C PHE A 100 11.94 -2.07 -9.04
N ASP A 101 12.51 -2.01 -10.24
CA ASP A 101 13.52 -1.05 -10.66
C ASP A 101 12.92 0.18 -11.38
N ILE A 102 11.97 -0.05 -12.28
CA ILE A 102 11.24 0.95 -13.06
C ILE A 102 9.74 0.76 -12.81
N ASP A 103 9.01 1.86 -12.64
CA ASP A 103 7.55 1.83 -12.45
C ASP A 103 7.10 0.90 -11.31
N ALA A 104 7.83 1.00 -10.18
CA ALA A 104 7.56 0.25 -8.96
C ALA A 104 6.10 0.40 -8.53
N PRO A 105 5.48 -0.63 -7.91
CA PRO A 105 4.08 -0.58 -7.53
C PRO A 105 3.78 0.56 -6.55
N THR A 106 2.51 0.92 -6.42
CA THR A 106 2.12 1.71 -5.25
C THR A 106 2.39 0.90 -3.99
N ARG A 107 2.79 1.58 -2.91
CA ARG A 107 3.31 0.88 -1.73
C ARG A 107 2.83 1.48 -0.43
N ALA A 108 2.40 0.60 0.48
CA ALA A 108 2.31 0.92 1.90
C ALA A 108 3.39 0.13 2.63
N THR A 109 4.14 0.78 3.53
CA THR A 109 5.05 0.08 4.44
C THR A 109 4.70 0.45 5.87
N VAL A 110 4.36 -0.55 6.67
CA VAL A 110 3.83 -0.36 8.03
C VAL A 110 4.55 -1.29 8.99
N GLN A 111 4.84 -0.81 10.19
CA GLN A 111 5.34 -1.67 11.27
C GLN A 111 4.17 -2.39 11.94
N VAL A 112 4.24 -3.71 12.09
CA VAL A 112 3.19 -4.52 12.75
C VAL A 112 3.81 -5.68 13.51
N ASP A 113 3.07 -6.22 14.47
CA ASP A 113 3.36 -7.55 14.99
C ASP A 113 2.95 -8.61 13.95
N LEU A 114 3.85 -9.54 13.66
CA LEU A 114 3.61 -10.64 12.72
C LEU A 114 3.25 -11.92 13.48
N LEU A 115 2.36 -12.73 12.88
CA LEU A 115 1.84 -13.95 13.51
C LEU A 115 2.92 -15.00 13.76
N ASP A 116 3.82 -15.20 12.79
CA ASP A 116 5.00 -16.06 12.98
C ASP A 116 6.08 -15.27 13.74
N PRO A 117 6.50 -15.72 14.94
CA PRO A 117 7.54 -15.05 15.71
C PRO A 117 8.90 -14.95 14.99
N LYS A 118 9.18 -15.84 14.04
CA LYS A 118 10.40 -15.80 13.22
C LYS A 118 10.30 -14.84 12.03
N ALA A 119 9.09 -14.42 11.65
CA ALA A 119 8.91 -13.50 10.53
C ALA A 119 9.40 -12.10 10.89
N LEU A 120 10.14 -11.50 9.96
CA LEU A 120 10.60 -10.11 9.98
C LEU A 120 9.81 -9.26 8.98
N ILE A 121 9.26 -9.89 7.94
CA ILE A 121 8.51 -9.26 6.87
C ILE A 121 7.37 -10.14 6.38
N GLN A 122 6.28 -9.49 5.97
CA GLN A 122 5.16 -10.08 5.27
C GLN A 122 4.76 -9.15 4.13
N ILE A 123 4.50 -9.69 2.93
CA ILE A 123 4.09 -8.89 1.77
C ILE A 123 2.84 -9.46 1.13
N SER A 124 1.82 -8.62 0.90
CA SER A 124 0.76 -8.92 -0.08
C SER A 124 0.88 -8.03 -1.30
N ALA A 125 0.31 -8.48 -2.42
CA ALA A 125 0.39 -7.77 -3.68
C ALA A 125 -0.93 -7.82 -4.44
N VAL A 126 -1.15 -6.81 -5.27
CA VAL A 126 -2.19 -6.81 -6.30
C VAL A 126 -1.51 -6.64 -7.63
N ALA A 127 -1.86 -7.48 -8.60
CA ALA A 127 -1.44 -7.31 -9.98
C ALA A 127 -2.64 -6.98 -10.86
N ALA A 128 -2.42 -6.18 -11.89
CA ALA A 128 -3.43 -5.84 -12.89
C ALA A 128 -2.78 -5.94 -14.28
N ALA A 129 -3.31 -6.84 -15.11
CA ALA A 129 -2.86 -6.97 -16.48
C ALA A 129 -3.33 -5.77 -17.32
N GLY A 130 -2.41 -5.19 -18.10
CA GLY A 130 -2.72 -4.11 -19.03
C GLY A 130 -1.70 -2.97 -19.02
N PRO A 131 -1.88 -1.96 -19.90
CA PRO A 131 -1.03 -0.79 -19.90
C PRO A 131 -1.19 -0.01 -18.60
N LYS A 132 -0.05 0.29 -17.95
CA LYS A 132 0.02 1.11 -16.74
C LYS A 132 0.31 2.57 -17.11
N LYS A 133 -0.33 3.50 -16.41
CA LYS A 133 0.06 4.91 -16.38
C LYS A 133 0.49 5.27 -14.97
N ILE A 134 1.71 5.75 -14.80
CA ILE A 134 2.20 6.26 -13.52
C ILE A 134 1.64 7.67 -13.29
N ILE A 135 1.10 7.90 -12.11
CA ILE A 135 0.58 9.20 -11.68
C ILE A 135 1.66 9.86 -10.83
N ILE A 136 2.09 11.05 -11.25
CA ILE A 136 3.14 11.83 -10.58
C ILE A 136 2.57 13.23 -10.33
N PRO A 137 2.05 13.52 -9.13
CA PRO A 137 1.45 14.82 -8.85
C PRO A 137 2.53 15.92 -8.88
N ALA A 138 2.32 16.96 -9.67
CA ALA A 138 3.30 18.05 -9.81
C ALA A 138 3.66 18.74 -8.48
N ASN A 139 2.71 18.79 -7.55
CA ASN A 139 2.82 19.53 -6.30
C ASN A 139 3.17 18.66 -5.09
N LEU A 140 3.67 17.44 -5.30
CA LEU A 140 3.91 16.49 -4.21
C LEU A 140 5.34 15.94 -4.28
N LYS A 141 6.21 16.46 -3.39
CA LYS A 141 7.60 16.00 -3.28
C LYS A 141 7.71 14.71 -2.48
N SER A 142 8.66 13.85 -2.85
CA SER A 142 9.10 12.68 -2.07
C SER A 142 10.61 12.46 -2.17
N PRO A 143 11.19 11.70 -1.22
CA PRO A 143 12.49 11.09 -1.38
C PRO A 143 12.42 10.00 -2.44
N GLU A 144 13.57 9.69 -3.03
CA GLU A 144 13.73 8.56 -3.95
C GLU A 144 13.54 7.24 -3.19
N LEU A 145 12.33 6.69 -3.26
CA LEU A 145 11.94 5.39 -2.71
C LEU A 145 11.28 4.56 -3.82
N PRO A 146 11.38 3.22 -3.77
CA PRO A 146 10.88 2.36 -4.84
C PRO A 146 9.36 2.18 -4.73
N TYR A 147 8.60 3.23 -5.05
CA TYR A 147 7.14 3.18 -5.18
C TYR A 147 6.65 4.25 -6.15
N SER A 148 5.44 4.05 -6.67
CA SER A 148 4.70 5.07 -7.44
C SER A 148 3.60 5.71 -6.59
N TRP A 149 3.36 7.03 -6.71
CA TRP A 149 2.29 7.73 -5.99
C TRP A 149 0.91 7.16 -6.34
N GLY A 150 0.67 6.97 -7.63
CA GLY A 150 -0.48 6.24 -8.13
C GLY A 150 -0.15 5.50 -9.42
N ILE A 151 -0.93 4.48 -9.70
CA ILE A 151 -0.86 3.71 -10.95
C ILE A 151 -2.28 3.54 -11.47
N SER A 152 -2.53 3.95 -12.70
CA SER A 152 -3.79 3.68 -13.38
C SER A 152 -3.64 2.49 -14.33
N VAL A 153 -4.62 1.57 -14.28
CA VAL A 153 -4.78 0.49 -15.26
C VAL A 153 -6.26 0.46 -15.67
N GLY A 154 -6.54 0.67 -16.95
CA GLY A 154 -7.92 0.85 -17.41
C GLY A 154 -8.61 2.00 -16.67
N ASN A 155 -9.75 1.71 -16.06
CA ASN A 155 -10.54 2.68 -15.28
C ASN A 155 -10.32 2.58 -13.76
N THR A 156 -9.20 2.00 -13.32
CA THR A 156 -8.90 1.81 -11.90
C THR A 156 -7.60 2.52 -11.55
N LEU A 157 -7.65 3.36 -10.52
CA LEU A 157 -6.51 4.00 -9.91
C LEU A 157 -6.14 3.29 -8.61
N PHE A 158 -4.88 2.91 -8.50
CA PHE A 158 -4.26 2.44 -7.26
C PHE A 158 -3.43 3.59 -6.68
N ILE A 159 -3.50 3.83 -5.38
CA ILE A 159 -2.80 4.92 -4.70
C ILE A 159 -1.86 4.34 -3.63
N SER A 160 -0.69 4.94 -3.49
CA SER A 160 0.29 4.56 -2.48
C SER A 160 -0.18 4.91 -1.07
N GLY A 161 0.37 4.23 -0.06
CA GLY A 161 0.19 4.68 1.32
C GLY A 161 0.71 6.11 1.49
N ALA A 162 -0.13 7.00 2.01
CA ALA A 162 0.23 8.38 2.30
C ALA A 162 0.45 8.57 3.81
N THR A 163 1.41 9.42 4.16
CA THR A 163 1.69 9.82 5.55
C THR A 163 1.52 11.34 5.71
N SER A 164 1.42 11.81 6.95
CA SER A 164 1.27 13.25 7.25
C SER A 164 2.58 14.01 6.96
N ARG A 165 2.81 14.28 5.68
CA ARG A 165 3.99 14.94 5.12
C ARG A 165 3.55 16.20 4.41
N SER A 166 4.33 17.28 4.55
CA SER A 166 4.11 18.49 3.76
C SER A 166 4.38 18.18 2.28
N PRO A 167 3.46 18.52 1.37
CA PRO A 167 3.64 18.27 -0.06
C PRO A 167 4.83 19.05 -0.65
N GLU A 168 5.19 20.19 -0.06
CA GLU A 168 6.27 21.08 -0.54
C GLU A 168 7.65 20.69 -0.04
N THR A 169 7.74 20.08 1.15
CA THR A 169 9.02 19.86 1.87
C THR A 169 9.27 18.40 2.24
N TYR A 170 8.26 17.55 2.15
CA TYR A 170 8.25 16.18 2.67
C TYR A 170 8.60 16.07 4.18
N GLN A 171 8.57 17.17 4.92
CA GLN A 171 8.74 17.12 6.37
C GLN A 171 7.46 16.62 7.04
N PRO A 172 7.57 15.89 8.17
CA PRO A 172 6.40 15.51 8.95
C PRO A 172 5.62 16.77 9.36
N VAL A 173 4.30 16.75 9.20
CA VAL A 173 3.44 17.82 9.72
C VAL A 173 3.08 17.48 11.17
N PRO A 174 3.50 18.32 12.15
CA PRO A 174 3.16 18.10 13.55
C PRO A 174 1.67 18.38 13.80
N GLY A 175 1.11 17.74 14.81
CA GLY A 175 -0.28 17.92 15.21
C GLY A 175 -0.88 16.65 15.81
N ASP A 176 -2.13 16.76 16.25
CA ASP A 176 -2.93 15.62 16.66
C ASP A 176 -3.31 14.72 15.46
N VAL A 177 -3.90 13.57 15.74
CA VAL A 177 -4.31 12.62 14.68
C VAL A 177 -5.25 13.26 13.68
N GLY A 178 -6.17 14.14 14.10
CA GLY A 178 -7.08 14.84 13.19
C GLY A 178 -6.34 15.73 12.19
N THR A 179 -5.36 16.50 12.66
CA THR A 179 -4.48 17.31 11.79
C THR A 179 -3.70 16.43 10.82
N GLN A 180 -3.16 15.32 11.30
CA GLN A 180 -2.41 14.38 10.48
C GLN A 180 -3.29 13.69 9.42
N THR A 181 -4.51 13.29 9.78
CA THR A 181 -5.49 12.68 8.87
C THR A 181 -5.89 13.64 7.76
N ARG A 182 -6.20 14.91 8.07
CA ARG A 182 -6.50 15.91 7.04
C ARG A 182 -5.32 16.11 6.10
N ARG A 183 -4.09 16.07 6.61
CA ARG A 183 -2.90 16.17 5.75
C ARG A 183 -2.72 14.94 4.86
N VAL A 184 -2.93 13.73 5.40
CA VAL A 184 -2.90 12.48 4.62
C VAL A 184 -3.93 12.53 3.50
N LEU A 185 -5.18 12.86 3.81
CA LEU A 185 -6.26 12.92 2.82
C LEU A 185 -6.05 14.05 1.82
N GLY A 186 -5.58 15.22 2.25
CA GLY A 186 -5.20 16.28 1.31
C GLY A 186 -4.08 15.86 0.35
N ASN A 187 -3.13 15.01 0.78
CA ASN A 187 -2.09 14.46 -0.11
C ASN A 187 -2.68 13.43 -1.10
N ILE A 188 -3.64 12.61 -0.65
CA ILE A 188 -4.38 11.70 -1.53
C ILE A 188 -5.19 12.50 -2.56
N GLY A 189 -5.82 13.61 -2.16
CA GLY A 189 -6.53 14.53 -3.06
C GLY A 189 -5.64 15.03 -4.20
N LEU A 190 -4.39 15.41 -3.92
CA LEU A 190 -3.45 15.81 -4.98
C LEU A 190 -3.15 14.67 -6.00
N ILE A 191 -3.18 13.40 -5.55
CA ILE A 191 -2.97 12.24 -6.43
C ILE A 191 -4.22 11.97 -7.27
N LEU A 192 -5.40 12.09 -6.66
CA LEU A 192 -6.69 11.98 -7.34
C LEU A 192 -6.83 13.06 -8.42
N ASP A 193 -6.55 14.33 -8.07
CA ASP A 193 -6.61 15.47 -8.99
C ASP A 193 -5.70 15.26 -10.23
N GLU A 194 -4.46 14.79 -10.03
CA GLU A 194 -3.53 14.47 -11.13
C GLU A 194 -4.05 13.34 -12.03
N ALA A 195 -4.82 12.40 -11.46
CA ALA A 195 -5.49 11.35 -12.21
C ALA A 195 -6.81 11.80 -12.85
N GLY A 196 -7.29 13.01 -12.58
CA GLY A 196 -8.61 13.50 -13.00
C GLY A 196 -9.77 12.83 -12.27
N MET A 197 -9.54 12.42 -11.02
CA MET A 197 -10.49 11.75 -10.12
C MET A 197 -10.68 12.58 -8.84
N ASP A 198 -11.67 12.24 -8.01
CA ASP A 198 -11.85 12.83 -6.69
C ASP A 198 -12.28 11.79 -5.63
N PHE A 199 -12.61 12.25 -4.41
CA PHE A 199 -13.01 11.35 -3.32
C PHE A 199 -14.35 10.63 -3.55
N SER A 200 -15.19 11.09 -4.49
CA SER A 200 -16.39 10.36 -4.89
C SER A 200 -16.08 9.10 -5.72
N ASP A 201 -14.87 9.01 -6.30
CA ASP A 201 -14.40 7.80 -6.97
C ASP A 201 -13.76 6.77 -6.01
N LEU A 202 -13.68 7.08 -4.70
CA LEU A 202 -13.02 6.21 -3.72
C LEU A 202 -13.86 4.95 -3.45
N VAL A 203 -13.34 3.79 -3.85
CA VAL A 203 -14.02 2.50 -3.65
C VAL A 203 -13.58 1.79 -2.37
N SER A 204 -12.33 1.97 -1.94
CA SER A 204 -11.78 1.28 -0.76
C SER A 204 -10.61 2.08 -0.18
N CYS A 205 -10.55 2.16 1.15
CA CYS A 205 -9.45 2.78 1.88
C CYS A 205 -9.01 1.87 3.04
N LYS A 206 -7.69 1.82 3.28
CA LYS A 206 -7.11 1.14 4.45
C LYS A 206 -6.38 2.18 5.30
N VAL A 207 -6.84 2.35 6.52
CA VAL A 207 -6.24 3.27 7.49
C VAL A 207 -5.43 2.46 8.51
N PHE A 208 -4.18 2.87 8.73
CA PHE A 208 -3.31 2.32 9.76
C PHE A 208 -3.14 3.36 10.87
N LEU A 209 -3.46 2.96 12.10
CA LEU A 209 -3.31 3.79 13.29
C LEU A 209 -2.22 3.22 14.17
N ASP A 210 -1.36 4.09 14.72
CA ASP A 210 -0.38 3.71 15.74
C ASP A 210 -1.07 3.34 17.06
N ASP A 211 -2.12 4.09 17.39
CA ASP A 211 -2.93 3.89 18.59
C ASP A 211 -4.41 3.76 18.23
N THR A 212 -5.06 2.70 18.71
CA THR A 212 -6.49 2.48 18.48
C THR A 212 -7.38 3.52 19.16
N ARG A 213 -6.88 4.19 20.22
CA ARG A 213 -7.58 5.27 20.91
C ARG A 213 -7.80 6.50 20.03
N ASP A 214 -7.00 6.65 18.98
CA ASP A 214 -7.10 7.75 18.03
C ASP A 214 -8.22 7.59 16.99
N PHE A 215 -8.89 6.43 16.97
CA PHE A 215 -9.92 6.11 15.97
C PHE A 215 -10.98 7.20 15.84
N GLN A 216 -11.53 7.69 16.95
CA GLN A 216 -12.62 8.67 16.91
C GLN A 216 -12.18 10.01 16.31
N ALA A 217 -10.99 10.49 16.70
CA ALA A 217 -10.44 11.74 16.18
C ALA A 217 -10.00 11.61 14.71
N MET A 218 -9.44 10.46 14.33
CA MET A 218 -9.17 10.14 12.92
C MET A 218 -10.45 10.11 12.10
N ASN A 219 -11.47 9.39 12.55
CA ASN A 219 -12.71 9.21 11.82
C ASN A 219 -13.45 10.54 11.61
N ALA A 220 -13.46 11.42 12.63
CA ALA A 220 -14.02 12.76 12.53
C ALA A 220 -13.35 13.61 11.44
N ALA A 221 -12.01 13.50 11.27
CA ALA A 221 -11.31 14.16 10.19
C ALA A 221 -11.48 13.46 8.83
N TYR A 222 -11.65 12.13 8.84
CA TYR A 222 -11.83 11.32 7.63
C TYR A 222 -13.12 11.66 6.89
N ILE A 223 -14.23 11.77 7.63
CA ILE A 223 -15.56 12.06 7.05
C ILE A 223 -15.65 13.44 6.39
N GLU A 224 -14.75 14.38 6.71
CA GLU A 224 -14.71 15.69 6.05
C GLU A 224 -14.38 15.61 4.55
N PHE A 225 -13.76 14.51 4.10
CA PHE A 225 -13.36 14.30 2.71
C PHE A 225 -14.27 13.35 1.95
N MET A 226 -15.06 12.54 2.66
CA MET A 226 -15.93 11.55 2.02
C MET A 226 -17.18 12.24 1.46
N PRO A 227 -17.66 11.84 0.28
CA PRO A 227 -18.96 12.31 -0.20
C PRO A 227 -20.06 11.95 0.82
N VAL A 228 -21.05 12.82 0.95
CA VAL A 228 -22.17 12.68 1.91
C VAL A 228 -23.15 11.58 1.50
N ASP A 229 -22.95 10.96 0.34
CA ASP A 229 -23.72 9.80 -0.10
C ASP A 229 -23.21 8.52 0.60
N ASP A 230 -23.54 8.43 1.89
CA ASP A 230 -23.51 7.21 2.70
C ASP A 230 -24.68 6.30 2.26
N PRO A 231 -24.49 5.02 1.91
CA PRO A 231 -25.59 4.06 1.78
C PRO A 231 -26.33 3.81 3.11
#